data_AF-A0A9D2RRZ5-F1
#
_entry.id   AF-A0A9D2RRZ5-F1
#
_cell.length_a   1.000
_cell.length_b   1.000
_cell.length_c   1.000
_cell.angle_alpha   90.00
_cell.angle_beta   90.00
_cell.angle_gamma   90.00
#
_symmetry.space_group_name_H-M   'P 1'
#
loop_
_entity.id
_entity.type
_entity.pdbx_description
1 polymer ?
#
loop_
_entity_poly.entity_id
_entity_poly.type
_entity_poly.pdbx_seq_one_letter_code
_entity_poly.pdbx_strand_id
1 'polypeptide(L)'
;MKTGLLTFYHIHHYGAMLQAYATERAVESLGSECEIIDYYVNQDNALFQRPSGLGSAAADVHTALHYGPLKKRYERFEAFSRDHLRISGHRYESLAELRRADLPCDLLLSGSDQIWNPKIFPDGRFDPVFFGAFSDKRKIAYAPSFGIPRIPDGMEEE
;
A
#
# COMPACT_ATOMS: atom_id res chain seq x y z
N MET A 1 19.00 -14.62 -1.02
CA MET A 1 18.70 -13.33 -0.38
C MET A 1 17.20 -13.14 -0.43
N LYS A 2 16.61 -12.63 0.65
CA LYS A 2 15.17 -12.36 0.73
C LYS A 2 14.91 -10.87 0.88
N THR A 3 14.06 -10.34 0.01
CA THR A 3 13.69 -8.92 -0.06
C THR A 3 12.27 -8.73 0.46
N GLY A 4 12.12 -7.84 1.46
CA GLY A 4 10.84 -7.33 1.91
C GLY A 4 10.43 -6.11 1.09
N LEU A 5 9.37 -6.21 0.31
CA LEU A 5 8.86 -5.13 -0.54
C LEU A 5 7.80 -4.31 0.20
N LEU A 6 8.05 -3.01 0.28
CA LEU A 6 7.12 -1.98 0.76
C LEU A 6 6.57 -1.25 -0.47
N THR A 7 5.27 -1.42 -0.74
CA THR A 7 4.56 -0.81 -1.86
C THR A 7 3.06 -0.73 -1.55
N PHE A 8 2.34 0.11 -2.27
CA PHE A 8 0.88 0.11 -2.21
C PHE A 8 0.29 -1.01 -3.08
N TYR A 9 -0.54 -1.86 -2.47
CA TYR A 9 -1.33 -2.84 -3.20
C TYR A 9 -2.79 -2.93 -2.73
N HIS A 10 -3.16 -2.44 -1.55
CA HIS A 10 -4.55 -2.52 -1.06
C HIS A 10 -5.50 -1.48 -1.67
N ILE A 11 -5.00 -0.43 -2.33
CA ILE A 11 -5.81 0.70 -2.86
C ILE A 11 -6.72 0.39 -4.07
N HIS A 12 -6.96 -0.89 -4.41
CA HIS A 12 -7.85 -1.32 -5.52
C HIS A 12 -7.69 -0.49 -6.81
N HIS A 13 -6.43 -0.18 -7.10
CA HIS A 13 -5.97 0.62 -8.23
C HIS A 13 -5.14 -0.26 -9.15
N TYR A 14 -5.51 -0.33 -10.43
CA TYR A 14 -4.87 -1.23 -11.40
C TYR A 14 -3.37 -0.95 -11.53
N GLY A 15 -2.97 0.32 -11.60
CA GLY A 15 -1.56 0.69 -11.72
C GLY A 15 -0.74 0.22 -10.52
N ALA A 16 -1.26 0.40 -9.30
CA ALA A 16 -0.55 0.01 -8.09
C ALA A 16 -0.43 -1.51 -7.98
N MET A 17 -1.52 -2.22 -8.24
CA MET A 17 -1.58 -3.68 -8.20
C MET A 17 -0.63 -4.33 -9.22
N LEU A 18 -0.68 -3.87 -10.48
CA LEU A 18 0.19 -4.39 -11.55
C LEU A 18 1.65 -4.01 -11.31
N GLN A 19 1.93 -2.83 -10.77
CA GLN A 19 3.28 -2.41 -10.45
C GLN A 19 3.86 -3.19 -9.26
N ALA A 20 3.07 -3.51 -8.23
CA ALA A 20 3.48 -4.36 -7.13
C ALA A 20 3.88 -5.75 -7.64
N TYR A 21 3.01 -6.37 -8.47
CA TYR A 21 3.29 -7.65 -9.12
C TYR A 21 4.56 -7.59 -10.00
N ALA A 22 4.68 -6.57 -10.85
CA ALA A 22 5.84 -6.42 -11.73
C ALA A 22 7.15 -6.24 -10.96
N THR A 23 7.11 -5.49 -9.84
CA THR A 23 8.29 -5.26 -8.99
C THR A 23 8.71 -6.55 -8.30
N GLU A 24 7.75 -7.31 -7.75
CA GLU A 24 8.01 -8.63 -7.17
C GLU A 24 8.69 -9.58 -8.17
N ARG A 25 8.13 -9.70 -9.38
CA ARG A 25 8.70 -10.53 -10.46
C ARG A 25 10.07 -10.02 -10.93
N ALA A 26 10.27 -8.71 -10.97
CA ALA A 26 11.56 -8.12 -11.33
C ALA A 26 12.64 -8.48 -10.30
N VAL A 27 12.35 -8.35 -9.01
CA VAL A 27 13.27 -8.73 -7.92
C VAL A 27 13.61 -10.22 -7.99
N GLU A 28 12.61 -11.08 -8.23
CA GLU A 28 12.81 -12.52 -8.42
C GLU A 28 13.67 -12.84 -9.64
N SER A 29 13.45 -12.14 -10.76
CA SER A 29 14.26 -12.32 -11.97
C SER A 29 15.74 -11.95 -11.79
N LEU A 30 16.03 -11.08 -10.81
CA LEU A 30 17.39 -10.69 -10.41
C LEU A 30 18.02 -11.66 -9.39
N GLY A 31 17.32 -12.76 -9.03
CA GLY A 31 17.84 -13.83 -8.18
C GLY A 31 17.58 -13.64 -6.68
N SER A 32 16.69 -12.75 -6.27
CA SER A 32 16.26 -12.58 -4.88
C SER A 32 14.83 -13.07 -4.68
N GLU A 33 14.55 -13.78 -3.60
CA GLU A 33 13.17 -13.97 -3.16
C GLU A 33 12.55 -12.61 -2.81
N CYS A 34 11.27 -12.43 -3.12
CA CYS A 34 10.54 -11.20 -2.84
C CYS A 34 9.22 -11.52 -2.14
N GLU A 35 8.94 -10.79 -1.07
CA GLU A 35 7.68 -10.87 -0.32
C GLU A 35 7.24 -9.45 0.02
N ILE A 36 6.00 -9.12 -0.30
CA ILE A 36 5.38 -7.85 0.09
C ILE A 36 5.08 -7.90 1.58
N ILE A 37 5.57 -6.90 2.32
CA ILE A 37 5.21 -6.72 3.72
C ILE A 37 3.77 -6.18 3.75
N ASP A 38 2.83 -6.94 4.32
CA ASP A 38 1.42 -6.53 4.46
C ASP A 38 1.30 -5.40 5.49
N TYR A 39 1.66 -4.19 5.07
CA TYR A 39 1.48 -2.98 5.84
C TYR A 39 0.18 -2.30 5.43
N TYR A 40 -0.82 -2.40 6.31
CA TYR A 40 -2.15 -1.85 6.08
C TYR A 40 -2.35 -0.62 6.95
N VAL A 41 -1.99 0.55 6.41
CA VAL A 41 -2.24 1.83 7.06
C VAL A 41 -2.85 2.79 6.05
N ASN A 42 -3.88 3.50 6.49
CA ASN A 42 -4.49 4.62 5.77
C ASN A 42 -5.10 4.31 4.38
N GLN A 43 -5.38 3.04 4.10
CA GLN A 43 -6.03 2.59 2.85
C GLN A 43 -7.50 2.27 3.10
N ASP A 44 -8.22 3.21 3.71
CA ASP A 44 -9.63 3.05 4.03
C ASP A 44 -10.45 3.02 2.74
N ASN A 45 -10.98 1.85 2.39
CA ASN A 45 -11.85 1.64 1.25
C ASN A 45 -13.24 2.22 1.55
N ALA A 46 -13.33 3.56 1.60
CA ALA A 46 -14.56 4.32 1.82
C ALA A 46 -15.68 4.00 0.80
N LEU A 47 -15.34 3.31 -0.30
CA LEU A 47 -16.27 2.75 -1.29
C LEU A 47 -17.39 1.87 -0.70
N PHE A 48 -17.26 1.37 0.53
CA PHE A 48 -18.28 0.55 1.20
C PHE A 48 -18.87 1.16 2.48
N GLN A 49 -18.59 2.42 2.80
CA GLN A 49 -19.25 3.05 3.95
C GLN A 49 -20.75 3.18 3.67
N ARG A 50 -21.56 2.54 4.51
CA ARG A 50 -23.03 2.63 4.43
C ARG A 50 -23.45 4.07 4.73
N PRO A 51 -24.27 4.71 3.89
CA PRO A 51 -24.79 6.05 4.20
C PRO A 51 -25.58 6.01 5.52
N SER A 52 -25.24 6.90 6.44
CA SER A 52 -25.92 7.08 7.73
C SER A 52 -26.66 8.41 7.74
N GLY A 53 -27.94 8.41 7.34
CA GLY A 53 -28.81 9.59 7.50
C GLY A 53 -30.14 9.52 6.74
N LEU A 54 -31.19 10.13 7.31
CA LEU A 54 -32.57 10.09 6.80
C LEU A 54 -32.81 10.79 5.44
N GLY A 55 -31.77 11.40 4.84
CA GLY A 55 -31.79 11.93 3.47
C GLY A 55 -31.34 10.94 2.39
N SER A 56 -31.09 9.67 2.75
CA SER A 56 -30.32 8.71 1.95
C SER A 56 -31.10 7.99 0.84
N ALA A 57 -32.43 8.01 0.78
CA ALA A 57 -33.18 7.06 -0.06
C ALA A 57 -32.79 7.07 -1.56
N ALA A 58 -32.51 8.23 -2.16
CA ALA A 58 -32.05 8.33 -3.55
C ALA A 58 -30.56 7.93 -3.71
N ALA A 59 -29.73 8.29 -2.73
CA ALA A 59 -28.33 7.85 -2.67
C ALA A 59 -28.24 6.33 -2.45
N ASP A 60 -29.18 5.73 -1.72
CA ASP A 60 -29.28 4.31 -1.43
C ASP A 60 -29.64 3.51 -2.68
N VAL A 61 -30.58 4.01 -3.49
CA VAL A 61 -30.95 3.38 -4.78
C VAL A 61 -29.80 3.48 -5.78
N HIS A 62 -29.17 4.65 -5.93
CA HIS A 62 -28.01 4.82 -6.79
C HIS A 62 -26.84 3.92 -6.34
N THR A 63 -26.54 3.88 -5.04
CA THR A 63 -25.50 3.02 -4.47
C THR A 63 -25.82 1.53 -4.69
N ALA A 64 -27.08 1.12 -4.51
CA ALA A 64 -27.51 -0.26 -4.74
C ALA A 64 -27.38 -0.68 -6.22
N LEU A 65 -27.71 0.20 -7.17
CA LEU A 65 -27.56 -0.06 -8.60
C LEU A 65 -26.09 -0.26 -9.01
N HIS A 66 -25.18 0.47 -8.37
CA HIS A 66 -23.74 0.36 -8.64
C HIS A 66 -23.02 -0.67 -7.76
N TYR A 67 -23.67 -1.19 -6.71
CA TYR A 67 -23.09 -2.13 -5.76
C TYR A 67 -22.58 -3.41 -6.42
N GLY A 68 -23.35 -4.00 -7.34
CA GLY A 68 -22.96 -5.23 -8.04
C GLY A 68 -21.64 -5.08 -8.81
N PRO A 69 -21.53 -4.09 -9.73
CA PRO A 69 -20.28 -3.78 -10.42
C PRO A 69 -19.12 -3.43 -9.48
N LEU A 70 -19.35 -2.64 -8.43
CA LEU A 70 -18.33 -2.28 -7.43
C LEU A 70 -17.82 -3.52 -6.68
N LYS A 71 -18.72 -4.36 -6.20
CA LYS A 71 -18.39 -5.63 -5.55
C LYS A 71 -17.59 -6.54 -6.48
N LYS A 72 -18.00 -6.68 -7.74
CA LYS A 72 -17.27 -7.48 -8.73
C LYS A 72 -15.88 -6.90 -9.05
N ARG A 73 -15.72 -5.57 -8.99
CA ARG A 73 -14.40 -4.93 -9.13
C ARG A 73 -13.54 -5.26 -7.91
N TYR A 74 -14.08 -5.12 -6.71
CA TYR A 74 -13.41 -5.45 -5.44
C TYR A 74 -12.94 -6.91 -5.43
N GLU A 75 -13.83 -7.86 -5.71
CA GLU A 75 -13.52 -9.30 -5.76
C GLU A 75 -12.41 -9.62 -6.76
N ARG A 76 -12.31 -8.88 -7.87
CA ARG A 76 -11.23 -9.05 -8.85
C ARG A 76 -9.88 -8.57 -8.34
N PHE A 77 -9.84 -7.47 -7.59
CA PHE A 77 -8.60 -7.02 -6.93
C PHE A 77 -8.16 -8.02 -5.85
N GLU A 78 -9.08 -8.44 -4.99
CA GLU A 78 -8.78 -9.43 -3.95
C GLU A 78 -8.33 -10.77 -4.54
N ALA A 79 -8.98 -11.23 -5.62
CA ALA A 79 -8.55 -12.43 -6.32
C ALA A 79 -7.15 -12.27 -6.91
N PHE A 80 -6.86 -11.14 -7.57
CA PHE A 80 -5.54 -10.88 -8.11
C PHE A 80 -4.46 -10.87 -7.02
N SER A 81 -4.68 -10.15 -5.92
CA SER A 81 -3.74 -10.11 -4.79
C SER A 81 -3.43 -11.51 -4.27
N ARG A 82 -4.47 -12.30 -3.99
CA ARG A 82 -4.33 -13.65 -3.45
C ARG A 82 -3.65 -14.61 -4.43
N ASP A 83 -3.98 -14.53 -5.71
CA ASP A 83 -3.56 -15.52 -6.70
C ASP A 83 -2.19 -15.20 -7.33
N HIS A 84 -1.72 -13.94 -7.21
CA HIS A 84 -0.50 -13.48 -7.91
C HIS A 84 0.55 -12.79 -7.05
N LEU A 85 0.18 -12.21 -5.90
CA LEU A 85 1.15 -11.52 -5.03
C LEU A 85 1.62 -12.43 -3.90
N ARG A 86 2.92 -12.37 -3.59
CA ARG A 86 3.47 -13.00 -2.39
C ARG A 86 3.45 -11.99 -1.26
N ILE A 87 2.47 -12.12 -0.37
CA ILE A 87 2.25 -11.22 0.75
C ILE A 87 2.65 -11.92 2.05
N SER A 88 3.27 -11.20 2.97
CA SER A 88 3.65 -11.73 4.28
C SER A 88 2.43 -12.26 5.03
N GLY A 89 2.60 -13.39 5.73
CA GLY A 89 1.50 -14.01 6.48
C GLY A 89 1.00 -13.20 7.69
N HIS A 90 1.74 -12.17 8.10
CA HIS A 90 1.35 -11.25 9.17
C HIS A 90 1.05 -9.87 8.58
N ARG A 91 -0.05 -9.28 9.03
CA ARG A 91 -0.45 -7.90 8.70
C ARG A 91 0.02 -6.95 9.80
N TYR A 92 0.70 -5.89 9.39
CA TYR A 92 1.20 -4.84 10.24
C TYR A 92 0.33 -3.59 10.11
N GLU A 93 -0.07 -3.01 11.23
CA GLU A 93 -0.98 -1.85 11.29
C GLU A 93 -0.29 -0.59 11.82
N SER A 94 1.00 -0.68 12.20
CA SER A 94 1.74 0.49 12.70
C SER A 94 3.25 0.38 12.55
N LEU A 95 3.91 1.55 12.51
CA LEU A 95 5.36 1.67 12.59
C LEU A 95 5.94 0.99 13.84
N ALA A 96 5.26 1.14 14.98
CA ALA A 96 5.69 0.56 16.25
C ALA A 96 5.66 -0.99 16.24
N GLU A 97 4.68 -1.57 15.54
CA GLU A 97 4.62 -3.01 15.34
C GLU A 97 5.75 -3.51 14.45
N LEU A 98 6.00 -2.86 13.30
CA LEU A 98 7.11 -3.19 12.41
C LEU A 98 8.47 -3.07 13.11
N ARG A 99 8.67 -2.07 13.97
CA ARG A 99 9.91 -1.92 14.77
C ARG A 99 10.16 -3.08 15.74
N ARG A 100 9.11 -3.76 16.18
CA ARG A 100 9.21 -4.93 17.09
C ARG A 100 9.25 -6.25 16.33
N ALA A 101 8.99 -6.23 15.03
CA ALA A 101 8.93 -7.42 14.21
C ALA A 101 10.33 -7.86 13.79
N ASP A 102 10.64 -9.14 13.97
CA ASP A 102 11.79 -9.76 13.32
C ASP A 102 11.40 -10.19 11.90
N LEU A 103 11.52 -9.26 10.95
CA LEU A 103 11.15 -9.53 9.57
C LEU A 103 12.13 -10.54 8.94
N PRO A 104 11.63 -11.65 8.37
CA PRO A 104 12.45 -12.68 7.76
C PRO A 104 12.94 -12.23 6.37
N CYS A 105 13.70 -11.15 6.30
CA CYS A 105 14.30 -10.61 5.09
C CYS A 105 15.69 -10.01 5.38
N ASP A 106 16.52 -9.92 4.34
CA ASP A 106 17.87 -9.36 4.39
C ASP A 106 17.90 -7.88 3.96
N LEU A 107 16.94 -7.50 3.11
CA LEU A 107 16.86 -6.23 2.41
C LEU A 107 15.41 -5.72 2.43
N LEU A 108 15.24 -4.43 2.69
CA LEU A 108 13.99 -3.71 2.46
C LEU A 108 14.07 -2.98 1.13
N LEU A 109 13.06 -3.19 0.29
CA LEU A 109 12.86 -2.47 -0.97
C LEU A 109 11.59 -1.63 -0.84
N SER A 110 11.72 -0.31 -0.90
CA SER A 110 10.58 0.61 -1.02
C SER A 110 10.38 0.93 -2.50
N GLY A 111 9.23 0.58 -3.07
CA GLY A 111 9.00 0.70 -4.50
C GLY A 111 7.61 1.21 -4.84
N SER A 112 7.48 1.74 -6.06
CA SER A 112 6.30 2.41 -6.65
C SER A 112 6.39 3.93 -6.66
N ASP A 113 5.68 4.51 -7.62
CA ASP A 113 5.59 5.96 -7.75
C ASP A 113 4.74 6.53 -6.60
N GLN A 114 5.10 7.73 -6.15
CA GLN A 114 4.39 8.50 -5.13
C GLN A 114 4.29 7.88 -3.73
N ILE A 115 5.10 6.86 -3.41
CA ILE A 115 5.10 6.26 -2.06
C ILE A 115 5.58 7.19 -0.95
N TRP A 116 6.24 8.30 -1.31
CA TRP A 116 6.64 9.35 -0.38
C TRP A 116 5.76 10.60 -0.50
N ASN A 117 4.60 10.50 -1.15
CA ASN A 117 3.68 11.64 -1.25
C ASN A 117 2.97 11.86 0.09
N PRO A 118 3.20 12.98 0.80
CA PRO A 118 2.61 13.22 2.11
C PRO A 118 1.09 13.48 2.01
N LYS A 119 0.60 13.85 0.82
CA LYS A 119 -0.82 14.17 0.60
C LYS A 119 -1.73 12.95 0.50
N ILE A 120 -1.17 11.74 0.37
CA ILE A 120 -1.97 10.51 0.31
C ILE A 120 -2.25 9.94 1.70
N PHE A 121 -1.61 10.48 2.74
CA PHE A 121 -1.83 10.07 4.12
C PHE A 121 -2.79 11.07 4.83
N PRO A 122 -3.70 10.61 5.71
CA PRO A 122 -4.75 11.42 6.32
C PRO A 122 -4.26 12.59 7.16
N ASP A 123 -3.10 12.46 7.80
CA ASP A 123 -2.47 13.53 8.58
C ASP A 123 -1.68 14.52 7.70
N GLY A 124 -1.64 14.27 6.39
CA GLY A 124 -0.89 15.07 5.42
C GLY A 124 0.62 14.97 5.61
N ARG A 125 1.12 13.92 6.29
CA ARG A 125 2.55 13.72 6.58
C ARG A 125 3.12 12.55 5.81
N PHE A 126 4.43 12.44 5.84
CA PHE A 126 5.12 11.24 5.38
C PHE A 126 4.83 10.06 6.30
N ASP A 127 4.74 8.87 5.72
CA ASP A 127 4.74 7.63 6.49
C ASP A 127 6.17 7.05 6.53
N PRO A 128 6.83 7.04 7.71
CA PRO A 128 8.21 6.57 7.86
C PRO A 128 8.43 5.11 7.44
N VAL A 129 7.37 4.31 7.35
CA VAL A 129 7.46 2.92 6.90
C VAL A 129 7.99 2.84 5.47
N PHE A 130 7.53 3.69 4.55
CA PHE A 130 8.00 3.69 3.16
C PHE A 130 9.43 4.23 2.96
N PHE A 131 10.07 4.70 4.02
CA PHE A 131 11.52 4.99 4.06
C PHE A 131 12.32 3.83 4.71
N GLY A 132 11.65 2.80 5.20
CA GLY A 132 12.26 1.72 5.98
C GLY A 132 12.74 2.18 7.36
N ALA A 133 12.19 3.26 7.93
CA ALA A 133 12.66 3.87 9.19
C ALA A 133 12.41 3.00 10.45
N PHE A 134 11.83 1.82 10.29
CA PHE A 134 11.61 0.84 11.36
C PHE A 134 12.74 -0.20 11.48
N SER A 135 13.72 -0.20 10.57
CA SER A 135 14.78 -1.21 10.54
C SER A 135 16.14 -0.64 10.16
N ASP A 136 17.18 -1.25 10.75
CA ASP A 136 18.59 -1.02 10.40
C ASP A 136 19.08 -1.94 9.26
N LYS A 137 18.21 -2.82 8.75
CA LYS A 137 18.50 -3.65 7.57
C LYS A 137 18.84 -2.76 6.36
N ARG A 138 19.49 -3.37 5.36
CA ARG A 138 19.79 -2.68 4.10
C ARG A 138 18.48 -2.16 3.49
N LYS A 139 18.52 -0.93 2.97
CA LYS A 139 17.37 -0.24 2.37
C LYS A 139 17.71 0.14 0.93
N ILE A 140 16.81 -0.19 0.01
CA ILE A 140 16.87 0.23 -1.40
C ILE A 140 15.52 0.87 -1.73
N ALA A 141 15.53 1.93 -2.54
CA ALA A 141 14.33 2.50 -3.09
C ALA A 141 14.34 2.38 -4.62
N TYR A 142 13.21 1.99 -5.20
CA TYR A 142 13.04 1.87 -6.65
C TYR A 142 11.86 2.71 -7.14
N ALA A 143 12.19 3.71 -7.96
CA ALA A 143 11.25 4.70 -8.47
C ALA A 143 10.38 5.42 -7.39
N PRO A 144 10.90 5.71 -6.17
CA PRO A 144 10.12 6.48 -5.22
C PRO A 144 9.94 7.91 -5.75
N SER A 145 8.82 8.53 -5.42
CA SER A 145 8.63 9.95 -5.66
C SER A 145 7.73 10.57 -4.61
N PHE A 146 7.80 11.89 -4.47
CA PHE A 146 6.94 12.65 -3.58
C PHE A 146 5.61 13.04 -4.26
N GLY A 147 5.49 12.94 -5.58
CA GLY A 147 4.28 13.35 -6.31
C GLY A 147 3.86 14.82 -6.14
N ILE A 148 4.73 15.67 -5.59
CA ILE A 148 4.47 17.08 -5.29
C ILE A 148 5.64 17.96 -5.76
N PRO A 149 5.37 19.20 -6.20
CA PRO A 149 6.41 20.08 -6.73
C PRO A 149 7.33 20.67 -5.64
N ARG A 150 6.89 20.67 -4.38
CA ARG A 150 7.64 21.17 -3.22
C ARG A 150 7.18 20.44 -1.97
N ILE A 151 8.14 20.04 -1.13
CA ILE A 151 7.88 19.49 0.21
C ILE A 151 7.21 20.58 1.07
N PRO A 152 6.12 20.29 1.80
CA PRO A 152 5.49 21.28 2.66
C PRO A 152 6.44 21.81 3.74
N ASP A 153 6.33 23.10 4.05
CA ASP A 153 7.17 23.73 5.08
C ASP A 153 7.00 23.00 6.42
N GLY A 154 8.11 22.70 7.11
CA GLY A 154 8.13 21.96 8.38
C GLY A 154 8.24 20.43 8.27
N MET A 155 8.26 19.87 7.07
CA MET A 155 8.48 18.43 6.83
C MET A 155 9.88 18.10 6.29
N GLU A 156 10.74 19.11 6.11
CA GLU A 156 12.06 18.94 5.48
C GLU A 156 13.06 18.18 6.38
N GLU A 157 12.84 18.21 7.70
CA GLU A 157 13.65 17.52 8.71
C GLU A 157 13.09 16.13 9.10
N GLU A 158 11.91 15.76 8.59
CA GLU A 158 11.30 14.43 8.80
C GLU A 158 11.99 13.34 7.99
#